data_AF-A0A068ULG1-F1
#
_entry.id   AF-A0A068ULG1-F1
#
_cell.length_a   1.000
_cell.length_b   1.000
_cell.length_c   1.000
_cell.angle_alpha   90.00
_cell.angle_beta   90.00
_cell.angle_gamma   90.00
#
_symmetry.space_group_name_H-M   'P 1'
#
loop_
_entity.id
_entity.type
_entity.pdbx_description
1 polymer ?
#
loop_
_entity_poly.entity_id
_entity_poly.type
_entity_poly.pdbx_seq_one_letter_code
_entity_poly.pdbx_strand_id
1 'polypeptide(L)'
;MVRATRGVVEGAWYYEITVVHLGDTGHTRLGWSTDKGDLQAPVGYDGNSFGYRDIDGSKVHKAVREKYGEDGYKEGDVIGFYINLPEGNLYTPKPPRWIWYKGQKYVSAPDAKDDPPKVVPGSEISFFKNGVCQGTAFKDLYGGRYFPAASMYTLPNQPNCTVKFNFGPDFESFPEDFGGRMVPRPMVEVPYHGLDVRVENGSAWYPTRMCPMLNVVKEQGTKIVEAAEMVS
;
A
#
# COMPACT_ATOMS: atom_id res chain seq x y z
N MET A 1 7.09 8.08 0.97
CA MET A 1 6.23 7.08 1.63
C MET A 1 6.64 5.66 1.29
N VAL A 2 6.22 4.69 2.11
CA VAL A 2 6.29 3.25 1.84
C VAL A 2 4.88 2.68 1.65
N ARG A 3 4.76 1.61 0.88
CA ARG A 3 3.49 0.96 0.55
C ARG A 3 3.65 -0.56 0.61
N ALA A 4 2.63 -1.26 1.09
CA ALA A 4 2.65 -2.72 1.12
C ALA A 4 2.62 -3.32 -0.29
N THR A 5 3.02 -4.59 -0.39
CA THR A 5 3.11 -5.31 -1.67
C THR A 5 1.76 -5.78 -2.20
N ARG A 6 0.77 -5.94 -1.31
CA ARG A 6 -0.58 -6.41 -1.65
C ARG A 6 -1.58 -5.28 -1.49
N GLY A 7 -2.45 -5.15 -2.49
CA GLY A 7 -3.47 -4.11 -2.53
C GLY A 7 -4.83 -4.66 -2.96
N VAL A 8 -5.88 -3.99 -2.51
CA VAL A 8 -7.28 -4.37 -2.63
C VAL A 8 -7.97 -3.54 -3.69
N VAL A 9 -8.92 -4.15 -4.39
CA VAL A 9 -9.67 -3.54 -5.51
C VAL A 9 -11.18 -3.53 -5.25
N GLU A 10 -11.65 -4.43 -4.39
CA GLU A 10 -13.07 -4.55 -4.03
C GLU A 10 -13.23 -5.16 -2.63
N GLY A 11 -14.41 -4.96 -2.03
CA GLY A 11 -14.79 -5.50 -0.73
C GLY A 11 -14.29 -4.69 0.46
N ALA A 12 -14.60 -5.19 1.66
CA ALA A 12 -14.19 -4.59 2.93
C ALA A 12 -12.91 -5.25 3.47
N TRP A 13 -11.92 -4.43 3.83
CA TRP A 13 -10.59 -4.87 4.26
C TRP A 13 -10.06 -4.07 5.44
N TYR A 14 -9.20 -4.72 6.23
CA TYR A 14 -8.65 -4.15 7.45
C TYR A 14 -7.19 -4.55 7.70
N TYR A 15 -6.44 -3.61 8.24
CA TYR A 15 -5.13 -3.85 8.85
C TYR A 15 -4.87 -2.85 9.98
N GLU A 16 -3.83 -3.08 10.78
CA GLU A 16 -3.40 -2.19 11.84
C GLU A 16 -1.96 -1.70 11.62
N ILE A 17 -1.65 -0.55 12.20
CA ILE A 17 -0.27 -0.08 12.39
C ILE A 17 -0.10 0.32 13.84
N THR A 18 0.86 -0.29 14.51
CA THR A 18 1.31 0.10 15.85
C THR A 18 2.38 1.18 15.71
N VAL A 19 2.22 2.30 16.42
CA VAL A 19 3.22 3.37 16.50
C VAL A 19 4.25 2.98 17.54
N VAL A 20 5.36 2.37 17.10
CA VAL A 20 6.35 1.77 18.01
C VAL A 20 7.25 2.82 18.64
N HIS A 21 7.72 3.78 17.84
CA HIS A 21 8.54 4.88 18.33
C HIS A 21 8.26 6.13 17.50
N LEU A 22 7.88 7.23 18.15
CA LEU A 22 7.75 8.52 17.49
C LEU A 22 8.92 9.43 17.88
N GLY A 23 9.32 9.41 19.14
CA GLY A 23 10.30 10.37 19.67
C GLY A 23 9.81 11.82 19.62
N ASP A 24 10.67 12.76 19.99
CA ASP A 24 10.27 14.19 20.13
C ASP A 24 10.05 14.91 18.79
N THR A 25 10.66 14.40 17.72
CA THR A 25 10.69 15.05 16.40
C THR A 25 10.12 14.18 15.28
N GLY A 26 9.69 12.97 15.63
CA GLY A 26 9.11 12.06 14.67
C GLY A 26 7.67 12.43 14.38
N HIS A 27 7.29 12.30 13.12
CA HIS A 27 5.91 12.48 12.69
C HIS A 27 5.53 11.42 11.68
N THR A 28 4.27 11.03 11.68
CA THR A 28 3.75 10.05 10.75
C THR A 28 2.47 10.49 10.07
N ARG A 29 2.30 10.07 8.81
CA ARG A 29 0.98 9.98 8.19
C ARG A 29 0.79 8.56 7.69
N LEU A 30 -0.27 7.95 8.17
CA LEU A 30 -0.60 6.55 7.93
C LEU A 30 -1.90 6.47 7.15
N GLY A 31 -2.08 5.48 6.28
CA GLY A 31 -3.34 5.33 5.55
C GLY A 31 -3.21 4.52 4.28
N TRP A 32 -4.03 4.85 3.29
CA TRP A 32 -4.11 4.11 2.04
C TRP A 32 -3.46 4.87 0.89
N SER A 33 -2.89 4.15 -0.07
CA SER A 33 -2.36 4.73 -1.30
C SER A 33 -2.64 3.84 -2.50
N THR A 34 -2.96 4.45 -3.63
CA THR A 34 -3.11 3.75 -4.90
C THR A 34 -1.75 3.47 -5.54
N ASP A 35 -1.73 2.72 -6.64
CA ASP A 35 -0.53 2.44 -7.43
C ASP A 35 0.17 3.72 -7.94
N LYS A 36 -0.61 4.78 -8.22
CA LYS A 36 -0.19 6.08 -8.74
C LYS A 36 0.28 7.09 -7.68
N GLY A 37 0.31 6.70 -6.40
CA GLY A 37 0.77 7.57 -5.32
C GLY A 37 2.25 7.93 -5.44
N ASP A 38 2.61 9.19 -5.22
CA ASP A 38 4.00 9.65 -5.22
C ASP A 38 4.77 9.07 -4.02
N LEU A 39 5.69 8.15 -4.31
CA LEU A 39 6.50 7.48 -3.31
C LEU A 39 7.49 8.40 -2.60
N GLN A 40 7.81 9.59 -3.13
CA GLN A 40 8.67 10.56 -2.45
C GLN A 40 7.89 11.50 -1.54
N ALA A 41 6.57 11.56 -1.69
CA ALA A 41 5.71 12.41 -0.89
C ALA A 41 5.18 11.69 0.37
N PRO A 42 4.67 12.44 1.37
CA PRO A 42 3.93 11.87 2.48
C PRO A 42 2.53 11.41 2.05
N VAL A 43 1.95 10.46 2.78
CA VAL A 43 0.58 9.97 2.54
C VAL A 43 -0.40 11.14 2.63
N GLY A 44 -1.29 11.26 1.64
CA GLY A 44 -2.28 12.34 1.52
C GLY A 44 -1.78 13.58 0.78
N TYR A 45 -0.54 13.61 0.29
CA TYR A 45 -0.02 14.73 -0.49
C TYR A 45 -0.73 14.90 -1.84
N ASP A 46 -0.95 13.80 -2.55
CA ASP A 46 -1.56 13.80 -3.87
C ASP A 46 -3.04 13.35 -3.82
N GLY A 47 -3.67 13.28 -5.00
CA GLY A 47 -5.02 12.73 -5.16
C GLY A 47 -5.08 11.20 -5.16
N ASN A 48 -3.96 10.53 -4.93
CA ASN A 48 -3.81 9.08 -5.04
C ASN A 48 -3.58 8.41 -3.69
N SER A 49 -3.51 9.19 -2.60
CA SER A 49 -3.28 8.71 -1.25
C SER A 49 -4.18 9.43 -0.23
N PHE A 50 -4.47 8.75 0.87
CA PHE A 50 -5.45 9.11 1.88
C PHE A 50 -4.83 8.88 3.26
N GLY A 51 -4.48 9.96 3.95
CA GLY A 51 -3.70 9.92 5.18
C GLY A 51 -4.49 10.28 6.42
N TYR A 52 -4.05 9.75 7.55
CA TYR A 52 -4.40 10.14 8.91
C TYR A 52 -3.13 10.62 9.60
N ARG A 53 -3.20 11.78 10.27
CA ARG A 53 -2.03 12.48 10.82
C ARG A 53 -1.94 12.35 12.34
N ASP A 54 -0.72 12.12 12.81
CA ASP A 54 -0.35 11.94 14.21
C ASP A 54 -0.62 13.14 15.11
N ILE A 55 -0.34 14.37 14.67
CA ILE A 55 -0.34 15.55 15.54
C ILE A 55 -1.75 15.93 16.03
N ASP A 56 -2.68 16.14 15.11
CA ASP A 56 -3.99 16.73 15.38
C ASP A 56 -5.15 15.82 14.99
N GLY A 57 -4.88 14.59 14.58
CA GLY A 57 -5.90 13.65 14.14
C GLY A 57 -6.61 14.11 12.86
N SER A 58 -5.98 15.00 12.08
CA SER A 58 -6.54 15.41 10.80
C SER A 58 -6.44 14.29 9.76
N LYS A 59 -7.46 14.22 8.91
CA LYS A 59 -7.39 13.43 7.67
C LYS A 59 -6.79 14.31 6.57
N VAL A 60 -5.99 13.70 5.69
CA VAL A 60 -5.21 14.43 4.68
C VAL A 60 -5.39 13.79 3.31
N HIS A 61 -5.77 14.58 2.32
CA HIS A 61 -5.90 14.16 0.93
C HIS A 61 -5.69 15.38 0.02
N LYS A 62 -5.01 15.21 -1.12
CA LYS A 62 -4.65 16.33 -2.04
C LYS A 62 -3.95 17.49 -1.33
N ALA A 63 -3.09 17.18 -0.36
CA ALA A 63 -2.39 18.12 0.51
C ALA A 63 -3.29 19.02 1.37
N VAL A 64 -4.61 18.77 1.41
CA VAL A 64 -5.57 19.46 2.27
C VAL A 64 -5.77 18.66 3.55
N ARG A 65 -5.73 19.35 4.69
CA ARG A 65 -6.01 18.78 6.02
C ARG A 65 -7.42 19.15 6.43
N GLU A 66 -8.17 18.17 6.91
CA GLU A 66 -9.51 18.36 7.44
C GLU A 66 -9.61 17.78 8.84
N LYS A 67 -10.39 18.42 9.72
CA LYS A 67 -10.67 17.89 11.05
C LYS A 67 -11.39 16.54 10.91
N TYR A 68 -10.95 15.55 11.69
CA TYR A 68 -11.48 14.20 11.61
C TYR A 68 -11.53 13.53 12.98
N GLY A 69 -10.39 13.12 13.52
CA GLY A 69 -10.29 12.66 14.90
C GLY A 69 -10.46 13.83 15.88
N GLU A 70 -10.86 13.53 17.11
CA GLU A 70 -10.83 14.52 18.19
C GLU A 70 -9.39 14.95 18.50
N ASP A 71 -8.51 13.96 18.57
CA ASP A 71 -7.10 14.11 18.85
C ASP A 71 -6.22 13.33 17.86
N GLY A 72 -4.95 13.71 17.84
CA GLY A 72 -3.87 12.93 17.25
C GLY A 72 -3.63 11.59 17.93
N TYR A 73 -2.68 10.84 17.39
CA TYR A 73 -2.20 9.57 17.94
C TYR A 73 -0.72 9.65 18.28
N LYS A 74 -0.28 8.84 19.24
CA LYS A 74 1.06 8.91 19.82
C LYS A 74 1.73 7.53 19.87
N GLU A 75 2.97 7.54 20.32
CA GLU A 75 3.72 6.31 20.60
C GLU A 75 2.93 5.35 21.51
N GLY A 76 2.86 4.09 21.12
CA GLY A 76 2.07 3.04 21.77
C GLY A 76 0.64 2.87 21.24
N ASP A 77 0.10 3.84 20.50
CA ASP A 77 -1.24 3.68 19.91
C ASP A 77 -1.23 2.66 18.75
N VAL A 78 -2.33 1.92 18.63
CA VAL A 78 -2.64 1.02 17.53
C VAL A 78 -3.70 1.66 16.66
N ILE A 79 -3.35 1.92 15.40
CA ILE A 79 -4.25 2.55 14.44
C ILE A 79 -4.80 1.48 13.49
N GLY A 80 -6.11 1.34 13.45
CA GLY A 80 -6.83 0.47 12.54
C GLY A 80 -7.23 1.18 11.26
N PHE A 81 -7.12 0.49 10.14
CA PHE A 81 -7.35 1.02 8.80
C PHE A 81 -8.42 0.20 8.11
N TYR A 82 -9.61 0.77 7.96
CA TYR A 82 -10.72 0.17 7.24
C TYR A 82 -10.87 0.79 5.85
N ILE A 83 -11.10 -0.04 4.86
CA ILE A 83 -11.55 0.39 3.53
C ILE A 83 -12.68 -0.53 3.07
N ASN A 84 -13.71 0.06 2.47
CA ASN A 84 -14.76 -0.68 1.78
C ASN A 84 -14.88 -0.18 0.34
N LEU A 85 -14.82 -1.12 -0.62
CA LEU A 85 -14.94 -0.87 -2.06
C LEU A 85 -16.02 -1.79 -2.63
N PRO A 86 -17.33 -1.51 -2.42
CA PRO A 86 -18.40 -2.34 -2.95
C PRO A 86 -18.29 -2.45 -4.47
N GLU A 87 -18.16 -3.67 -4.99
CA GLU A 87 -18.02 -3.94 -6.43
C GLU A 87 -16.91 -3.12 -7.13
N GLY A 88 -15.86 -2.76 -6.38
CA GLY A 88 -14.83 -1.82 -6.85
C GLY A 88 -14.14 -2.23 -8.15
N ASN A 89 -14.05 -3.54 -8.43
CA ASN A 89 -13.54 -4.09 -9.68
C ASN A 89 -14.22 -3.52 -10.93
N LEU A 90 -15.53 -3.24 -10.89
CA LEU A 90 -16.29 -2.70 -12.02
C LEU A 90 -15.87 -1.28 -12.41
N TYR A 91 -15.23 -0.56 -11.48
CA TYR A 91 -14.82 0.83 -11.63
C TYR A 91 -13.31 0.98 -11.84
N THR A 92 -12.53 -0.10 -11.70
CA THR A 92 -11.09 -0.06 -11.89
C THR A 92 -10.72 0.27 -13.35
N PRO A 93 -9.70 1.12 -13.58
CA PRO A 93 -9.14 1.31 -14.91
C PRO A 93 -8.69 -0.02 -15.50
N LYS A 94 -8.88 -0.19 -16.81
CA LYS A 94 -8.40 -1.40 -17.48
C LYS A 94 -6.89 -1.50 -17.33
N PRO A 95 -6.34 -2.70 -17.06
CA PRO A 95 -4.91 -2.87 -16.96
C PRO A 95 -4.23 -2.51 -18.29
N PRO A 96 -3.01 -1.97 -18.26
CA PRO A 96 -2.26 -1.66 -19.47
C PRO A 96 -2.10 -2.92 -20.32
N ARG A 97 -2.40 -2.77 -21.61
CA ARG A 97 -2.34 -3.84 -22.59
C ARG A 97 -0.88 -4.10 -22.97
N TRP A 98 -0.35 -5.28 -22.68
CA TRP A 98 1.04 -5.63 -22.99
C TRP A 98 1.16 -6.32 -24.34
N ILE A 99 2.05 -5.81 -25.19
CA ILE A 99 2.34 -6.38 -26.51
C ILE A 99 3.79 -6.88 -26.57
N TRP A 100 4.01 -7.99 -27.24
CA TRP A 100 5.37 -8.40 -27.63
C TRP A 100 5.69 -7.83 -28.99
N TYR A 101 6.83 -7.15 -29.09
CA TYR A 101 7.33 -6.59 -30.34
C TYR A 101 8.84 -6.71 -30.36
N LYS A 102 9.42 -7.20 -31.46
CA LYS A 102 10.88 -7.36 -31.66
C LYS A 102 11.61 -8.04 -30.47
N GLY A 103 11.01 -9.07 -29.89
CA GLY A 103 11.61 -9.83 -28.77
C GLY A 103 11.58 -9.11 -27.40
N GLN A 104 10.92 -7.96 -27.29
CA GLN A 104 10.75 -7.21 -26.05
C GLN A 104 9.26 -6.98 -25.75
N LYS A 105 8.94 -6.76 -24.46
CA LYS A 105 7.58 -6.41 -24.00
C LYS A 105 7.43 -4.89 -24.00
N TYR A 106 6.41 -4.40 -24.69
CA TYR A 106 6.01 -3.00 -24.68
C TYR A 106 4.64 -2.86 -24.04
N VAL A 107 4.44 -1.77 -23.30
CA VAL A 107 3.11 -1.31 -22.91
C VAL A 107 2.49 -0.64 -24.14
N SER A 108 1.33 -1.13 -24.56
CA SER A 108 0.54 -0.45 -25.58
C SER A 108 0.14 0.92 -25.05
N ALA A 109 0.23 1.96 -25.89
CA ALA A 109 -0.19 3.28 -25.49
C ALA A 109 -1.67 3.22 -25.02
N PRO A 110 -2.02 3.88 -23.91
CA PRO A 110 -3.41 3.98 -23.51
C PRO A 110 -4.23 4.53 -24.68
N ASP A 111 -5.39 3.95 -24.93
CA ASP A 111 -6.30 4.48 -25.95
C ASP A 111 -6.64 5.92 -25.56
N ALA A 112 -6.71 6.84 -26.53
CA ALA A 112 -7.09 8.24 -26.29
C ALA A 112 -8.52 8.43 -25.73
N LYS A 113 -9.23 7.32 -25.47
CA LYS A 113 -10.57 7.21 -24.88
C LYS A 113 -10.53 6.47 -23.54
N ASP A 114 -9.44 6.55 -22.78
CA ASP A 114 -9.48 6.09 -21.39
C ASP A 114 -10.55 6.91 -20.64
N ASP A 115 -11.56 6.19 -20.15
CA ASP A 115 -12.66 6.80 -19.38
C ASP A 115 -12.07 7.55 -18.17
N PRO A 116 -12.65 8.69 -17.80
CA PRO A 116 -12.23 9.39 -16.58
C PRO A 116 -12.36 8.45 -15.37
N PRO A 117 -11.53 8.63 -14.32
CA PRO A 117 -11.62 7.84 -13.11
C PRO A 117 -13.05 7.78 -12.56
N LYS A 118 -13.59 6.57 -12.40
CA LYS A 118 -14.97 6.37 -11.96
C LYS A 118 -15.00 6.20 -10.44
N VAL A 119 -15.94 6.86 -9.79
CA VAL A 119 -16.18 6.69 -8.34
C VAL A 119 -16.85 5.34 -8.08
N VAL A 120 -16.40 4.63 -7.04
CA VAL A 120 -17.02 3.41 -6.52
C VAL A 120 -18.16 3.79 -5.57
N PRO A 121 -19.44 3.57 -5.92
CA PRO A 121 -20.56 3.95 -5.06
C PRO A 121 -20.53 3.26 -3.70
N GLY A 122 -20.83 4.01 -2.63
CA GLY A 122 -20.83 3.47 -1.26
C GLY A 122 -19.44 3.12 -0.71
N SER A 123 -18.37 3.48 -1.44
CA SER A 123 -17.01 3.30 -0.95
C SER A 123 -16.68 4.25 0.19
N GLU A 124 -15.88 3.77 1.13
CA GLU A 124 -15.38 4.60 2.22
C GLU A 124 -14.06 4.10 2.81
N ILE A 125 -13.35 5.02 3.46
CA ILE A 125 -12.24 4.75 4.36
C ILE A 125 -12.62 5.27 5.74
N SER A 126 -12.35 4.46 6.77
CA SER A 126 -12.47 4.85 8.18
C SER A 126 -11.21 4.45 8.93
N PHE A 127 -10.81 5.26 9.91
CA PHE A 127 -9.70 4.95 10.79
C PHE A 127 -10.21 4.64 12.20
N PHE A 128 -9.47 3.79 12.90
CA PHE A 128 -9.76 3.38 14.27
C PHE A 128 -8.52 3.71 15.11
N LYS A 129 -8.73 4.17 16.33
CA LYS A 129 -7.66 4.41 17.30
C LYS A 129 -7.92 3.50 18.48
N ASN A 130 -7.02 2.55 18.73
CA ASN A 130 -7.13 1.54 19.79
C ASN A 130 -8.50 0.83 19.77
N GLY A 131 -8.94 0.39 18.58
CA GLY A 131 -10.23 -0.26 18.36
C GLY A 131 -11.45 0.66 18.27
N VAL A 132 -11.32 1.95 18.62
CA VAL A 132 -12.43 2.91 18.58
C VAL A 132 -12.50 3.63 17.23
N CYS A 133 -13.65 3.52 16.56
CA CYS A 133 -13.88 4.17 15.27
C CYS A 133 -13.85 5.70 15.40
N GLN A 134 -13.06 6.37 14.54
CA GLN A 134 -12.98 7.83 14.47
C GLN A 134 -14.00 8.44 13.48
N GLY A 135 -14.91 7.62 12.96
CA GLY A 135 -15.91 8.01 11.95
C GLY A 135 -15.46 7.75 10.51
N THR A 136 -16.26 8.15 9.52
CA THR A 136 -15.90 7.99 8.11
C THR A 136 -14.95 9.12 7.68
N ALA A 137 -13.73 8.76 7.28
CA ALA A 137 -12.70 9.71 6.86
C ALA A 137 -12.93 10.18 5.42
N PHE A 138 -13.07 9.24 4.49
CA PHE A 138 -13.23 9.53 3.07
C PHE A 138 -14.37 8.71 2.48
N LYS A 139 -15.08 9.30 1.53
CA LYS A 139 -16.13 8.67 0.73
C LYS A 139 -15.83 8.91 -0.75
N ASP A 140 -16.58 8.24 -1.61
CA ASP A 140 -16.54 8.48 -3.06
C ASP A 140 -15.14 8.23 -3.64
N LEU A 141 -14.53 7.10 -3.24
CA LEU A 141 -13.22 6.67 -3.70
C LEU A 141 -13.27 6.33 -5.20
N TYR A 142 -12.22 6.70 -5.93
CA TYR A 142 -12.09 6.28 -7.32
C TYR A 142 -11.74 4.80 -7.43
N GLY A 143 -12.23 4.14 -8.47
CA GLY A 143 -11.87 2.78 -8.80
C GLY A 143 -10.36 2.66 -9.00
N GLY A 144 -9.75 1.69 -8.34
CA GLY A 144 -8.31 1.51 -8.34
C GLY A 144 -7.89 0.47 -7.32
N ARG A 145 -6.58 0.17 -7.30
CA ARG A 145 -6.01 -0.73 -6.31
C ARG A 145 -5.42 0.08 -5.16
N TYR A 146 -5.91 -0.16 -3.96
CA TYR A 146 -5.50 0.52 -2.73
C TYR A 146 -4.60 -0.36 -1.90
N PHE A 147 -3.52 0.20 -1.40
CA PHE A 147 -2.53 -0.51 -0.62
C PHE A 147 -2.34 0.17 0.73
N PRO A 148 -2.11 -0.60 1.81
CA PRO A 148 -1.62 -0.07 3.07
C PRO A 148 -0.36 0.77 2.86
N ALA A 149 -0.31 1.93 3.50
CA ALA A 149 0.76 2.89 3.30
C ALA A 149 1.11 3.66 4.58
N ALA A 150 2.39 4.04 4.66
CA ALA A 150 2.89 4.87 5.73
C ALA A 150 3.90 5.87 5.19
N SER A 151 3.94 7.03 5.81
CA SER A 151 5.00 8.01 5.64
C SER A 151 5.45 8.49 7.01
N MET A 152 6.74 8.71 7.12
CA MET A 152 7.47 8.89 8.35
C MET A 152 8.45 10.04 8.12
N TYR A 153 8.62 10.86 9.13
CA TYR A 153 9.57 11.95 9.14
C TYR A 153 10.21 12.00 10.52
N THR A 154 11.50 12.32 10.58
CA THR A 154 12.24 12.59 11.81
C THR A 154 13.30 13.63 11.45
N LEU A 155 13.64 14.52 12.38
CA LEU A 155 14.75 15.45 12.16
C LEU A 155 16.08 14.69 12.02
N PRO A 156 17.05 15.25 11.26
CA PRO A 156 18.39 14.68 11.19
C PRO A 156 19.02 14.53 12.57
N ASN A 157 19.82 13.47 12.77
CA ASN A 157 20.55 13.17 14.00
C ASN A 157 19.67 12.84 15.22
N GLN A 158 18.39 12.54 15.01
CA GLN A 158 17.48 12.01 16.02
C GLN A 158 17.19 10.52 15.75
N PRO A 159 16.79 9.74 16.77
CA PRO A 159 16.34 8.36 16.57
C PRO A 159 15.17 8.29 15.60
N ASN A 160 15.22 7.38 14.63
CA ASN A 160 14.19 7.27 13.59
C ASN A 160 12.83 6.88 14.19
N CYS A 161 11.76 7.56 13.77
CA CYS A 161 10.42 7.08 14.05
C CYS A 161 10.19 5.71 13.39
N THR A 162 9.50 4.83 14.11
CA THR A 162 9.28 3.43 13.75
C THR A 162 7.80 3.09 13.92
N VAL A 163 7.24 2.45 12.91
CA VAL A 163 5.89 1.89 12.94
C VAL A 163 5.93 0.42 12.52
N LYS A 164 4.98 -0.37 13.00
CA LYS A 164 4.88 -1.80 12.70
C LYS A 164 3.52 -2.08 12.07
N PHE A 165 3.53 -2.61 10.85
CA PHE A 165 2.31 -3.07 10.19
C PHE A 165 1.88 -4.44 10.74
N ASN A 166 0.59 -4.59 10.98
CA ASN A 166 -0.06 -5.86 11.28
C ASN A 166 -1.19 -6.09 10.26
N PHE A 167 -1.01 -7.08 9.39
CA PHE A 167 -1.98 -7.40 8.34
C PHE A 167 -3.02 -8.45 8.77
N GLY A 168 -2.99 -8.86 10.04
CA GLY A 168 -3.82 -9.94 10.58
C GLY A 168 -3.23 -11.34 10.34
N PRO A 169 -3.96 -12.40 10.71
CA PRO A 169 -5.34 -12.36 11.23
C PRO A 169 -5.43 -11.92 12.71
N ASP A 170 -4.32 -12.00 13.45
CA ASP A 170 -4.29 -11.67 14.87
C ASP A 170 -4.02 -10.18 15.07
N PHE A 171 -5.07 -9.44 15.41
CA PHE A 171 -5.04 -7.98 15.60
C PHE A 171 -4.85 -7.60 17.07
N GLU A 172 -4.16 -6.49 17.33
CA GLU A 172 -3.92 -5.97 18.68
C GLU A 172 -5.13 -5.20 19.21
N SER A 173 -5.89 -4.53 18.35
CA SER A 173 -7.04 -3.70 18.73
C SER A 173 -8.17 -3.76 17.70
N PHE A 174 -8.63 -4.99 17.41
CA PHE A 174 -9.74 -5.19 16.48
C PHE A 174 -11.05 -4.63 17.05
N PRO A 175 -11.81 -3.83 16.28
CA PRO A 175 -13.08 -3.28 16.75
C PRO A 175 -14.11 -4.37 17.04
N GLU A 176 -14.82 -4.27 18.17
CA GLU A 176 -15.93 -5.17 18.51
C GLU A 176 -17.16 -4.91 17.61
N ASP A 177 -17.36 -3.66 17.21
CA ASP A 177 -18.43 -3.24 16.31
C ASP A 177 -17.88 -2.28 15.25
N PHE A 178 -18.36 -2.46 14.03
CA PHE A 178 -18.06 -1.60 12.89
C PHE A 178 -19.17 -0.56 12.62
N GLY A 179 -20.17 -0.46 13.49
CA GLY A 179 -21.23 0.54 13.41
C GLY A 179 -22.15 0.32 12.20
N GLY A 180 -22.51 -0.95 11.95
CA GLY A 180 -23.32 -1.35 10.80
C GLY A 180 -22.58 -1.43 9.47
N ARG A 181 -21.26 -1.17 9.44
CA ARG A 181 -20.44 -1.41 8.24
C ARG A 181 -20.21 -2.90 8.03
N MET A 182 -19.82 -3.26 6.81
CA MET A 182 -19.43 -4.62 6.49
C MET A 182 -18.21 -5.03 7.31
N VAL A 183 -18.27 -6.20 7.93
CA VAL A 183 -17.12 -6.79 8.64
C VAL A 183 -15.99 -7.03 7.64
N PRO A 184 -14.81 -6.42 7.86
CA PRO A 184 -13.72 -6.51 6.90
C PRO A 184 -12.97 -7.83 7.00
N ARG A 185 -12.32 -8.22 5.90
CA ARG A 185 -11.32 -9.28 5.89
C ARG A 185 -9.92 -8.73 6.23
N PRO A 186 -9.05 -9.53 6.85
CA PRO A 186 -7.68 -9.10 7.14
C PRO A 186 -6.84 -9.01 5.87
N MET A 187 -5.93 -8.03 5.80
CA MET A 187 -5.05 -7.82 4.65
C MET A 187 -4.13 -9.01 4.32
N VAL A 188 -3.86 -9.91 5.27
CA VAL A 188 -3.09 -11.15 5.05
C VAL A 188 -3.75 -12.08 4.01
N GLU A 189 -5.08 -12.04 3.90
CA GLU A 189 -5.85 -12.85 2.96
C GLU A 189 -5.83 -12.32 1.52
N VAL A 190 -5.38 -11.07 1.31
CA VAL A 190 -5.30 -10.51 -0.04
C VAL A 190 -4.33 -11.37 -0.85
N PRO A 191 -4.73 -11.90 -2.02
CA PRO A 191 -3.83 -12.73 -2.80
C PRO A 191 -2.65 -11.91 -3.32
N TYR A 192 -1.49 -12.55 -3.47
CA TYR A 192 -0.38 -11.93 -4.17
C TYR A 192 -0.75 -11.80 -5.64
N HIS A 193 -0.97 -10.58 -6.09
CA HIS A 193 -1.11 -10.28 -7.49
C HIS A 193 0.31 -10.06 -8.00
N GLY A 194 0.91 -11.11 -8.57
CA GLY A 194 2.07 -10.90 -9.41
C GLY A 194 1.72 -9.88 -10.50
N LEU A 195 2.73 -9.25 -11.11
CA LEU A 195 2.49 -8.57 -12.38
C LEU A 195 1.96 -9.61 -13.36
N ASP A 196 0.64 -9.76 -13.45
CA ASP A 196 -0.03 -10.60 -14.43
C ASP A 196 0.10 -9.89 -15.77
N VAL A 197 1.30 -9.98 -16.33
CA VAL A 197 1.64 -9.50 -17.66
C VAL A 197 1.06 -10.49 -18.66
N ARG A 198 -0.27 -10.54 -18.76
CA ARG A 198 -0.94 -11.24 -19.86
C ARG A 198 -0.58 -10.47 -21.13
N VAL A 199 0.17 -11.15 -21.99
CA VAL A 199 0.54 -10.66 -23.30
C VAL A 199 -0.45 -11.24 -24.28
N GLU A 200 -1.07 -10.39 -25.08
CA GLU A 200 -2.11 -10.84 -26.00
C GLU A 200 -1.61 -11.63 -27.20
N ASN A 201 -0.40 -11.33 -27.69
CA ASN A 201 0.23 -12.05 -28.80
C ASN A 201 1.32 -13.03 -28.35
N GLY A 202 1.33 -13.42 -27.06
CA GLY A 202 2.29 -14.39 -26.52
C GLY A 202 1.86 -15.81 -26.89
N SER A 203 2.80 -16.67 -27.30
CA SER A 203 2.49 -18.08 -27.53
C SER A 203 2.01 -18.75 -26.24
N ALA A 204 0.93 -19.55 -26.33
CA ALA A 204 0.30 -20.22 -25.19
C ALA A 204 1.20 -21.23 -24.44
N TRP A 205 2.41 -21.47 -24.93
CA TRP A 205 3.33 -22.51 -24.47
C TRP A 205 4.38 -22.03 -23.45
N TYR A 206 4.43 -20.73 -23.13
CA TYR A 206 5.34 -20.21 -22.11
C TYR A 206 4.63 -19.29 -21.10
N PRO A 207 3.91 -19.85 -20.11
CA PRO A 207 3.52 -19.08 -18.94
C PRO A 207 4.77 -18.82 -18.08
N THR A 208 5.45 -17.69 -18.30
CA THR A 208 6.56 -17.28 -17.41
C THR A 208 5.98 -16.79 -16.09
N ARG A 209 5.73 -17.70 -15.15
CA ARG A 209 5.54 -17.35 -13.74
C ARG A 209 6.84 -16.71 -13.25
N MET A 210 6.82 -15.41 -12.96
CA MET A 210 7.91 -14.79 -12.21
C MET A 210 7.75 -15.16 -10.73
N CYS A 211 8.37 -16.26 -10.31
CA CYS A 211 8.80 -16.42 -8.93
C CYS A 211 10.13 -15.66 -8.79
N PRO A 212 10.25 -14.61 -7.97
CA PRO A 212 11.55 -14.10 -7.63
C PRO A 212 12.20 -15.11 -6.67
N MET A 213 12.99 -16.04 -7.21
CA MET A 213 13.94 -16.80 -6.40
C MET A 213 15.04 -15.84 -5.96
N LEU A 214 14.86 -15.23 -4.79
CA LEU A 214 15.97 -14.60 -4.06
C LEU A 214 16.83 -15.72 -3.48
N ASN A 215 17.89 -16.10 -4.21
CA ASN A 215 18.94 -16.93 -3.64
C ASN A 215 19.80 -16.08 -2.70
N VAL A 216 19.70 -16.35 -1.41
CA VAL A 216 20.62 -15.82 -0.39
C VAL A 216 21.96 -16.51 -0.57
N VAL A 217 22.95 -15.79 -1.12
CA VAL A 217 24.33 -16.27 -1.15
C VAL A 217 24.91 -16.13 0.26
N LYS A 218 25.07 -17.25 0.96
CA LYS A 218 25.86 -17.31 2.19
C LYS A 218 27.34 -17.29 1.80
N GLU A 219 28.03 -16.23 2.20
CA GLU A 219 29.48 -16.15 2.12
C GLU A 219 30.09 -17.04 3.21
N GLN A 220 30.75 -18.12 2.81
CA GLN A 220 31.68 -18.87 3.66
C GLN A 220 33.01 -18.95 2.92
N GLY A 221 34.03 -18.32 3.50
CA GLY A 221 35.37 -18.25 2.92
C GLY A 221 36.03 -19.62 2.79
N THR A 222 37.11 -19.66 2.00
CA THR A 222 38.46 -20.09 2.41
C THR A 222 39.35 -20.32 1.18
N LYS A 223 40.57 -19.76 1.27
CA LYS A 223 41.84 -20.11 0.61
C LYS A 223 42.13 -19.71 -0.84
N ILE A 224 43.06 -18.76 -0.89
CA ILE A 224 44.08 -18.50 -1.91
C ILE A 224 44.77 -19.80 -2.35
N VAL A 225 44.89 -19.98 -3.66
CA VAL A 225 45.98 -20.75 -4.28
C VAL A 225 46.36 -20.09 -5.61
N GLU A 226 47.65 -19.79 -5.70
CA GLU A 226 48.39 -19.18 -6.80
C GLU A 226 48.78 -20.26 -7.82
N ALA A 227 48.75 -19.96 -9.12
CA ALA A 227 49.49 -20.70 -10.15
C ALA A 227 49.64 -19.90 -11.46
N ALA A 228 50.82 -19.27 -11.57
CA ALA A 228 51.73 -19.06 -12.71
C ALA A 228 51.25 -19.00 -14.17
N GLU A 229 51.81 -18.00 -14.86
CA GLU A 229 51.94 -17.81 -16.31
C GLU A 229 52.48 -19.04 -17.06
N MET A 230 52.11 -19.17 -18.34
CA MET A 230 53.09 -19.47 -19.41
C MET A 230 52.62 -18.84 -20.74
N VAL A 231 53.46 -17.94 -21.23
CA VAL A 231 53.45 -17.36 -22.58
C VAL A 231 54.15 -18.32 -23.54
N SER A 232 53.62 -18.46 -24.76
CA SER A 232 54.40 -18.67 -25.98
C SER A 232 53.73 -17.94 -27.13
#